data_AF-A0A6H9KMD7-F1
#
_entry.id   AF-A0A6H9KMD7-F1
#
_cell.length_a   1.000
_cell.length_b   1.000
_cell.length_c   1.000
_cell.angle_alpha   90.00
_cell.angle_beta   90.00
_cell.angle_gamma   90.00
#
_symmetry.space_group_name_H-M   'P 1'
#
loop_
_entity.id
_entity.type
_entity.pdbx_description
1 polymer ?
#
loop_
_entity_poly.entity_id
_entity_poly.type
_entity_poly.pdbx_seq_one_letter_code
_entity_poly.pdbx_strand_id
1 'polypeptide(L)'
;VGRRRKLIRTVMETVDRAMAFSTRDRKVRKREFRKLWIIRINAAAREHGMSYSVFINKLKLANIDLDRKQLSEMAINDPNAFKALAEKIK
;
A
#
# COMPACT_ATOMS: atom_id res chain seq x y z
N VAL A 1 22.15 -17.49 11.01
CA VAL A 1 22.42 -18.94 10.82
C VAL A 1 23.91 -19.20 10.94
N GLY A 2 24.31 -20.00 11.94
CA GLY A 2 25.68 -20.52 12.12
C GLY A 2 26.81 -19.49 12.00
N ARG A 3 27.68 -19.70 11.00
CA ARG A 3 28.93 -18.94 10.80
C ARG A 3 28.73 -17.44 10.54
N ARG A 4 27.56 -17.03 10.02
CA ARG A 4 27.21 -15.61 9.75
C ARG A 4 27.04 -14.74 11.00
N ARG A 5 27.09 -15.33 12.21
CA ARG A 5 27.08 -14.62 13.50
C ARG A 5 28.41 -14.70 14.27
N LYS A 6 29.28 -15.66 13.94
CA LYS A 6 30.48 -15.99 14.74
C LYS A 6 31.80 -15.65 14.05
N LEU A 7 31.93 -15.88 12.75
CA LEU A 7 33.20 -15.67 12.03
C LEU A 7 33.25 -14.25 11.47
N ILE A 8 34.24 -13.45 11.89
CA ILE A 8 34.35 -12.02 11.57
C ILE A 8 34.24 -11.76 10.06
N ARG A 9 35.00 -12.48 9.23
CA ARG A 9 34.95 -12.35 7.76
C ARG A 9 33.53 -12.55 7.20
N THR A 10 32.87 -13.61 7.62
CA THR A 10 31.51 -13.95 7.15
C THR A 10 30.46 -12.97 7.69
N VAL A 11 30.67 -12.43 8.90
CA VAL A 11 29.80 -11.40 9.49
C VAL A 11 29.90 -10.11 8.65
N MET A 12 31.11 -9.64 8.35
CA MET A 12 31.33 -8.43 7.53
C MET A 12 30.61 -8.54 6.17
N GLU A 13 30.81 -9.63 5.43
CA GLU A 13 30.09 -9.87 4.16
C GLU A 13 28.56 -9.87 4.32
N THR A 14 28.06 -10.38 5.45
CA THR A 14 26.62 -10.43 5.72
C THR A 14 26.07 -9.03 6.02
N VAL A 15 26.82 -8.22 6.76
CA VAL A 15 26.47 -6.84 7.10
C VAL A 15 26.42 -5.96 5.84
N ASP A 16 27.41 -6.08 4.96
CA ASP A 16 27.45 -5.31 3.70
C ASP A 16 26.25 -5.63 2.80
N ARG A 17 25.91 -6.92 2.65
CA ARG A 17 24.71 -7.34 1.91
C ARG A 17 23.43 -6.86 2.59
N ALA A 18 23.37 -6.90 3.92
CA ALA A 18 22.21 -6.42 4.66
C ALA A 18 22.02 -4.90 4.48
N MET A 19 23.09 -4.12 4.43
CA MET A 19 23.02 -2.68 4.13
C MET A 19 22.52 -2.42 2.69
N ALA A 20 23.03 -3.17 1.71
CA ALA A 20 22.56 -3.09 0.33
C ALA A 20 21.06 -3.44 0.21
N PHE A 21 20.59 -4.50 0.88
CA PHE A 21 19.17 -4.83 0.92
C PHE A 21 18.34 -3.78 1.66
N SER A 22 18.81 -3.24 2.80
CA SER A 22 18.08 -2.21 3.55
C SER A 22 17.75 -0.98 2.68
N THR A 23 18.70 -0.51 1.88
CA THR A 23 18.49 0.66 1.01
C THR A 23 17.51 0.36 -0.14
N ARG A 24 17.63 -0.81 -0.76
CA ARG A 24 16.66 -1.31 -1.78
C ARG A 24 15.27 -1.45 -1.17
N ASP A 25 15.16 -2.10 -0.02
CA ASP A 25 13.88 -2.47 0.59
C ASP A 25 13.11 -1.26 1.13
N ARG A 26 13.79 -0.17 1.50
CA ARG A 26 13.11 1.12 1.76
C ARG A 26 12.32 1.61 0.54
N LYS A 27 12.83 1.42 -0.68
CA LYS A 27 12.12 1.76 -1.92
C LYS A 27 11.01 0.75 -2.23
N VAL A 28 11.28 -0.54 -2.04
CA VAL A 28 10.30 -1.62 -2.26
C VAL A 28 9.10 -1.48 -1.31
N ARG A 29 9.33 -1.21 -0.03
CA ARG A 29 8.28 -1.03 0.98
C ARG A 29 7.24 0.02 0.59
N LYS A 30 7.66 1.12 -0.05
CA LYS A 30 6.72 2.13 -0.58
C LYS A 30 5.78 1.56 -1.65
N ARG A 31 6.30 0.66 -2.51
CA ARG A 31 5.53 -0.02 -3.56
C ARG A 31 4.60 -1.08 -2.97
N GLU A 32 5.09 -1.86 -2.00
CA GLU A 32 4.29 -2.89 -1.33
C GLU A 32 3.09 -2.28 -0.58
N PHE A 33 3.29 -1.19 0.16
CA PHE A 33 2.17 -0.50 0.80
C PHE A 33 1.17 0.07 -0.21
N ARG A 34 1.65 0.65 -1.32
CA ARG A 34 0.77 1.13 -2.38
C ARG A 34 -0.06 -0.02 -2.99
N LYS A 35 0.56 -1.18 -3.22
CA LYS A 35 -0.13 -2.39 -3.71
C LYS A 35 -1.20 -2.85 -2.73
N LEU A 36 -0.88 -2.89 -1.43
CA LEU A 36 -1.82 -3.25 -0.37
C LEU A 36 -3.02 -2.30 -0.32
N TRP A 37 -2.81 -0.99 -0.38
CA TRP A 37 -3.90 -0.01 -0.37
C TRP A 37 -4.80 -0.16 -1.59
N ILE A 38 -4.23 -0.42 -2.77
CA ILE A 38 -5.03 -0.67 -3.99
C ILE A 38 -5.91 -1.91 -3.81
N ILE A 39 -5.37 -3.00 -3.26
CA ILE A 39 -6.13 -4.24 -3.04
C ILE A 39 -7.30 -3.97 -2.07
N ARG A 40 -7.05 -3.25 -0.98
CA ARG A 40 -8.06 -2.90 0.03
C ARG A 40 -9.16 -2.01 -0.56
N ILE A 41 -8.78 -0.95 -1.28
CA ILE A 41 -9.75 -0.07 -1.95
C ILE A 41 -10.55 -0.83 -3.00
N ASN A 42 -9.91 -1.73 -3.75
CA ASN A 42 -10.61 -2.52 -4.76
C ASN A 42 -11.66 -3.45 -4.14
N ALA A 43 -11.38 -4.05 -2.99
CA ALA A 43 -12.35 -4.85 -2.26
C ALA A 43 -13.57 -3.99 -1.84
N ALA A 44 -13.33 -2.86 -1.18
CA ALA A 44 -14.39 -1.95 -0.75
C ALA A 44 -15.19 -1.36 -1.93
N ALA A 45 -14.51 -0.95 -3.00
CA ALA A 45 -15.16 -0.42 -4.21
C ALA A 45 -16.07 -1.46 -4.89
N ARG A 46 -15.67 -2.75 -4.86
CA ARG A 46 -16.48 -3.83 -5.41
C ARG A 46 -17.77 -4.08 -4.63
N GLU A 47 -17.75 -3.92 -3.31
CA GLU A 47 -18.97 -3.99 -2.48
C GLU A 47 -20.00 -2.92 -2.88
N HIS A 48 -19.55 -1.80 -3.44
CA HIS A 48 -20.42 -0.74 -3.96
C HIS A 48 -20.69 -0.83 -5.47
N GLY A 49 -20.29 -1.92 -6.12
CA GLY A 49 -20.59 -2.24 -7.52
C GLY A 49 -19.66 -1.60 -8.55
N MET A 50 -18.45 -1.19 -8.17
CA MET A 50 -17.47 -0.60 -9.10
C MET A 50 -16.08 -1.21 -8.98
N SER A 51 -15.29 -1.15 -10.04
CA SER A 51 -13.88 -1.56 -10.01
C SER A 51 -12.99 -0.42 -9.53
N TYR A 52 -11.81 -0.76 -9.00
CA TYR A 52 -10.81 0.23 -8.59
C TYR A 52 -10.51 1.30 -9.65
N SER A 53 -10.32 0.89 -10.91
CA SER A 53 -10.00 1.82 -12.00
C SER A 53 -11.13 2.81 -12.28
N VAL A 54 -12.38 2.34 -12.22
CA VAL A 54 -13.56 3.19 -12.39
C VAL A 54 -13.69 4.15 -11.21
N PHE A 55 -13.54 3.66 -9.98
CA PHE A 55 -13.60 4.48 -8.77
C PHE A 55 -12.57 5.62 -8.79
N ILE A 56 -11.31 5.33 -9.13
CA ILE A 56 -10.24 6.33 -9.20
C ILE A 56 -10.48 7.33 -10.34
N ASN A 57 -10.97 6.87 -11.50
CA ASN A 57 -11.31 7.77 -12.59
C ASN A 57 -12.41 8.76 -12.16
N LYS A 58 -13.48 8.25 -11.54
CA LYS A 58 -14.59 9.09 -11.08
C LYS A 58 -14.19 10.03 -9.94
N LEU A 59 -13.31 9.61 -9.02
CA LEU A 59 -12.70 10.49 -8.00
C LEU A 59 -11.98 11.69 -8.66
N LYS A 60 -11.21 11.42 -9.71
CA LYS A 60 -10.50 12.46 -10.47
C LYS A 60 -11.47 13.40 -11.19
N LEU A 61 -12.54 12.86 -11.80
CA LEU A 61 -13.60 13.68 -12.43
C LEU A 61 -14.34 14.56 -11.42
N ALA A 62 -14.52 14.06 -10.19
CA ALA A 62 -15.11 14.81 -9.08
C ALA A 62 -14.14 15.83 -8.43
N ASN A 63 -12.91 15.97 -8.92
CA ASN A 63 -11.85 16.80 -8.34
C ASN A 63 -11.57 16.50 -6.84
N ILE A 64 -11.74 15.25 -6.42
CA ILE A 64 -11.42 14.81 -5.06
C ILE A 64 -10.03 14.18 -5.07
N ASP A 65 -9.04 14.92 -4.61
CA ASP A 65 -7.65 14.46 -4.55
C ASP A 65 -7.36 13.86 -3.17
N LEU A 66 -7.67 12.56 -3.01
CA LEU A 66 -7.44 11.81 -1.79
C LEU A 66 -6.33 10.77 -1.97
N ASP A 67 -5.48 10.66 -0.96
CA ASP A 67 -4.40 9.69 -0.94
C ASP A 67 -4.92 8.26 -0.76
N ARG A 68 -4.27 7.31 -1.43
CA ARG A 68 -4.61 5.87 -1.35
C ARG A 68 -4.49 5.31 0.06
N LYS A 69 -3.56 5.84 0.86
CA LYS A 69 -3.42 5.46 2.27
C LYS A 69 -4.70 5.81 3.03
N GLN A 70 -5.15 7.06 2.91
CA GLN A 70 -6.35 7.57 3.61
C GLN A 70 -7.60 6.86 3.12
N LEU A 71 -7.75 6.65 1.81
CA LEU A 71 -8.88 5.89 1.25
C LEU A 71 -8.91 4.45 1.78
N SER A 72 -7.76 3.79 1.86
CA SER A 72 -7.67 2.43 2.42
C SER A 72 -7.96 2.39 3.91
N GLU A 73 -7.62 3.43 4.66
CA GLU A 73 -7.85 3.51 6.10
C GLU A 73 -9.32 3.82 6.41
N MET A 74 -9.91 4.75 5.65
CA MET A 74 -11.34 5.05 5.69
C MET A 74 -12.18 3.81 5.37
N ALA A 75 -11.82 3.05 4.34
CA ALA A 75 -12.52 1.81 3.98
C ALA A 75 -12.54 0.75 5.11
N ILE A 76 -11.55 0.77 6.02
CA ILE A 76 -11.47 -0.18 7.14
C ILE A 76 -12.13 0.37 8.39
N ASN A 77 -11.81 1.60 8.77
CA ASN A 77 -12.21 2.18 10.05
C ASN A 77 -13.60 2.81 10.00
N ASP A 78 -14.02 3.31 8.84
CA ASP A 78 -15.34 3.94 8.66
C ASP A 78 -15.96 3.56 7.30
N PRO A 79 -16.61 2.39 7.25
CA PRO A 79 -17.33 1.94 6.05
C PRO A 79 -18.45 2.88 5.63
N ASN A 80 -19.06 3.62 6.56
CA ASN A 80 -20.16 4.54 6.26
C ASN A 80 -19.65 5.76 5.49
N ALA A 81 -18.52 6.34 5.91
CA ALA A 81 -17.87 7.42 5.17
C ALA A 81 -17.44 6.98 3.77
N PHE A 82 -16.87 5.77 3.64
CA PHE A 82 -16.49 5.22 2.33
C PHE A 82 -17.72 5.02 1.42
N LYS A 83 -18.83 4.54 1.98
CA LYS A 83 -20.09 4.40 1.25
C LYS A 83 -20.62 5.75 0.75
N ALA A 84 -20.65 6.77 1.61
CA ALA A 84 -21.09 8.12 1.22
C ALA A 84 -20.21 8.69 0.09
N LEU A 85 -18.91 8.45 0.14
CA LEU A 85 -17.98 8.84 -0.91
C LEU A 85 -18.26 8.08 -2.22
N ALA A 86 -18.49 6.77 -2.14
CA ALA A 86 -18.80 5.93 -3.30
C ALA A 86 -20.14 6.30 -3.95
N GLU A 87 -21.13 6.70 -3.16
CA GLU A 87 -22.43 7.20 -3.64
C GLU A 87 -22.33 8.59 -4.27
N LYS A 88 -21.56 9.51 -3.68
CA LYS A 88 -21.33 10.86 -4.21
C LYS A 88 -20.68 10.86 -5.61
N ILE A 89 -19.87 9.84 -5.87
CA ILE A 89 -19.05 9.71 -7.07
C ILE A 89 -19.68 8.77 -8.09
N LYS A 90 -20.70 7.99 -7.69
CA LYS A 90 -21.44 7.08 -8.57
C LYS A 90 -22.02 7.84 -9.77
#